data_AF-A0A940GQF8-F1
#
_entry.id   AF-A0A940GQF8-F1
#
_cell.length_a   1.000
_cell.length_b   1.000
_cell.length_c   1.000
_cell.angle_alpha   90.00
_cell.angle_beta   90.00
_cell.angle_gamma   90.00
#
_symmetry.space_group_name_H-M   'P 1'
#
loop_
_entity.id
_entity.type
_entity.pdbx_description
1 polymer ?
#
loop_
_entity_poly.entity_id
_entity_poly.type
_entity_poly.pdbx_seq_one_letter_code
_entity_poly.pdbx_strand_id
1 'polypeptide(L)'
;MTDLLFEFTEWIRTTFLVDFALWISDTWLSMLIVTHFWAIPAIQTVHILTIGATFGAVLLMNLRVLGVVGTGRTIERTGKRYLPWVWWGFVILVITGFGMITAEPVRELINPIFWIKMGLFLVAVIAAAWFQHSVAKKSMSWDASGSASIGIKLGAVAIIALWLVIMLCGRWIAYAPT
;
A
#
# COMPACT_ATOMS: atom_id res chain seq x y z
N MET A 1 -7.51 10.39 21.96
CA MET A 1 -6.96 9.83 20.68
C MET A 1 -6.81 10.92 19.63
N THR A 2 -7.76 11.86 19.56
CA THR A 2 -7.59 13.18 18.90
C THR A 2 -6.35 13.93 19.40
N ASP A 3 -6.03 13.83 20.69
CA ASP A 3 -4.89 14.53 21.29
C ASP A 3 -3.54 14.01 20.77
N LEU A 4 -3.41 12.70 20.54
CA LEU A 4 -2.16 12.10 20.02
C LEU A 4 -1.89 12.48 18.57
N LEU A 5 -2.93 12.48 17.71
CA LEU A 5 -2.77 12.89 16.32
C LEU A 5 -2.45 14.39 16.25
N PHE A 6 -3.09 15.20 17.08
CA PHE A 6 -2.81 16.62 17.18
C PHE A 6 -1.38 16.90 17.66
N GLU A 7 -0.94 16.28 18.75
CA GLU A 7 0.44 16.39 19.24
C GLU A 7 1.46 15.93 18.20
N PHE A 8 1.15 14.87 17.45
CA PHE A 8 2.03 14.40 16.38
C PHE A 8 2.07 15.39 15.20
N THR A 9 0.93 15.96 14.78
CA THR A 9 0.90 17.03 13.77
C THR A 9 1.74 18.22 14.20
N GLU A 10 1.59 18.68 15.44
CA GLU A 10 2.36 19.81 15.97
C GLU A 10 3.86 19.49 16.05
N TRP A 11 4.21 18.27 16.46
CA TRP A 11 5.59 17.81 16.40
C TRP A 11 6.14 17.85 14.96
N ILE A 12 5.39 17.32 13.98
CA ILE A 12 5.80 17.37 12.55
C ILE A 12 6.01 18.82 12.10
N ARG A 13 5.15 19.75 12.53
CA ARG A 13 5.23 21.18 12.18
C ARG A 13 6.53 21.84 12.68
N THR A 14 7.14 21.31 13.74
CA THR A 14 8.45 21.80 14.25
C THR A 14 9.67 21.23 13.51
N THR A 15 9.47 20.28 12.59
CA THR A 15 10.55 19.66 11.81
C THR A 15 10.78 20.38 10.48
N PHE A 16 11.87 20.04 9.80
CA PHE A 16 12.18 20.53 8.43
C PHE A 16 11.11 20.15 7.38
N LEU A 17 10.16 19.25 7.72
CA LEU A 17 9.15 18.77 6.78
C LEU A 17 8.23 19.89 6.26
N VAL A 18 8.00 20.93 7.06
CA VAL A 18 7.22 22.11 6.60
C VAL A 18 7.98 22.83 5.49
N ASP A 19 9.25 23.18 5.72
CA ASP A 19 10.09 23.87 4.74
C ASP A 19 10.28 23.01 3.48
N PHE A 20 10.45 21.70 3.65
CA PHE A 20 10.54 20.77 2.54
C PHE A 20 9.24 20.68 1.74
N ALA A 21 8.08 20.64 2.40
CA ALA A 21 6.78 20.64 1.73
C ALA A 21 6.52 21.94 0.96
N LEU A 22 6.91 23.08 1.52
CA LEU A 22 6.86 24.37 0.83
C LEU A 22 7.80 24.41 -0.37
N TRP A 23 9.03 23.91 -0.21
CA TRP A 23 9.98 23.80 -1.31
C TRP A 23 9.45 22.93 -2.46
N ILE A 24 8.77 21.80 -2.16
CA ILE A 24 8.10 20.99 -3.19
C ILE A 24 7.01 21.79 -3.90
N SER A 25 6.20 22.56 -3.15
CA SER A 25 5.12 23.39 -3.72
C SER A 25 5.64 24.40 -4.75
N ASP A 26 6.85 24.92 -4.55
CA ASP A 26 7.48 25.89 -5.45
C ASP A 26 8.12 25.26 -6.71
N THR A 27 8.18 23.93 -6.79
CA THR A 27 8.75 23.25 -7.97
C THR A 27 7.83 23.38 -9.19
N TRP A 28 8.46 23.39 -10.38
CA TRP A 28 7.73 23.41 -11.65
C TRP A 28 6.78 22.21 -11.81
N LEU A 29 7.12 21.05 -11.23
CA LEU A 29 6.27 19.86 -11.24
C LEU A 29 4.99 20.06 -10.43
N SER A 30 5.12 20.58 -9.20
CA SER A 30 3.96 20.85 -8.35
C SER A 30 3.05 21.89 -9.01
N MET A 31 3.63 22.99 -9.50
CA MET A 31 2.90 24.03 -10.22
C MET A 31 2.18 23.49 -11.48
N LEU A 32 2.83 22.62 -12.25
CA LEU A 32 2.20 21.98 -13.41
C LEU A 32 0.98 21.15 -13.01
N ILE A 33 1.06 20.39 -11.92
CA ILE A 33 -0.06 19.57 -11.45
C ILE A 33 -1.20 20.44 -10.91
N VAL A 34 -0.90 21.43 -10.07
CA VAL A 34 -1.91 22.24 -9.38
C VAL A 34 -2.62 23.21 -10.33
N THR A 35 -1.95 23.69 -11.37
CA THR A 35 -2.57 24.56 -12.40
C THR A 35 -3.57 23.82 -13.30
N HIS A 36 -3.50 22.48 -13.36
CA HIS A 36 -4.40 21.67 -14.18
C HIS A 36 -5.42 20.96 -13.28
N PHE A 37 -6.65 21.48 -13.23
CA PHE A 37 -7.70 20.99 -12.31
C PHE A 37 -7.97 19.47 -12.40
N TRP A 38 -7.74 18.85 -13.55
CA TRP A 38 -7.96 17.41 -13.78
C TRP A 38 -6.78 16.53 -13.35
N ALA A 39 -5.58 17.09 -13.16
CA ALA A 39 -4.37 16.32 -12.91
C ALA A 39 -4.42 15.60 -11.56
N ILE A 40 -4.81 16.29 -10.48
CA ILE A 40 -4.93 15.69 -9.15
C ILE A 40 -5.98 14.56 -9.14
N PRO A 41 -7.23 14.76 -9.62
CA PRO A 41 -8.21 13.69 -9.72
C PRO A 41 -7.75 12.52 -10.61
N ALA A 42 -7.04 12.78 -11.71
CA ALA A 42 -6.53 11.74 -12.59
C ALA A 42 -5.47 10.88 -11.90
N ILE A 43 -4.49 11.51 -11.22
CA ILE A 43 -3.47 10.79 -10.44
C ILE A 43 -4.12 9.94 -9.36
N GLN A 44 -5.07 10.51 -8.60
CA GLN A 44 -5.81 9.77 -7.57
C GLN A 44 -6.61 8.61 -8.15
N THR A 45 -7.25 8.79 -9.30
CA THR A 45 -8.01 7.73 -9.99
C THR A 45 -7.09 6.58 -10.39
N VAL A 46 -5.97 6.89 -11.05
CA VAL A 46 -4.98 5.87 -11.43
C VAL A 46 -4.45 5.16 -10.19
N HIS A 47 -4.17 5.88 -9.11
CA HIS A 47 -3.72 5.30 -7.84
C HIS A 47 -4.74 4.29 -7.30
N ILE A 48 -6.02 4.68 -7.19
CA ILE A 48 -7.09 3.82 -6.64
C ILE A 48 -7.34 2.59 -7.52
N LEU A 49 -7.38 2.76 -8.85
CA LEU A 49 -7.51 1.61 -9.77
C LEU A 49 -6.34 0.64 -9.63
N THR A 50 -5.13 1.17 -9.47
CA THR A 50 -3.93 0.36 -9.26
C THR A 50 -3.96 -0.34 -7.91
N ILE A 51 -4.44 0.30 -6.84
CA ILE A 51 -4.69 -0.34 -5.54
C ILE A 51 -5.65 -1.52 -5.75
N GLY A 52 -6.78 -1.31 -6.42
CA GLY A 52 -7.77 -2.37 -6.66
C GLY A 52 -7.20 -3.57 -7.41
N ALA A 53 -6.46 -3.34 -8.49
CA ALA A 53 -5.82 -4.39 -9.26
C ALA A 53 -4.75 -5.15 -8.44
N THR A 54 -3.89 -4.41 -7.73
CA THR A 54 -2.80 -4.97 -6.92
C THR A 54 -3.35 -5.77 -5.74
N PHE A 55 -4.28 -5.17 -4.98
CA PHE A 55 -4.94 -5.82 -3.86
C PHE A 55 -5.74 -7.04 -4.32
N GLY A 56 -6.44 -6.97 -5.45
CA GLY A 56 -7.15 -8.12 -6.02
C GLY A 56 -6.21 -9.30 -6.33
N ALA A 57 -5.04 -9.03 -6.90
CA ALA A 57 -4.02 -10.05 -7.15
C ALA A 57 -3.48 -10.66 -5.84
N VAL A 58 -3.15 -9.82 -4.85
CA VAL A 58 -2.69 -10.26 -3.51
C VAL A 58 -3.78 -11.07 -2.81
N LEU A 59 -5.03 -10.61 -2.84
CA LEU A 59 -6.18 -11.25 -2.22
C LEU A 59 -6.41 -12.64 -2.80
N LEU A 60 -6.45 -12.78 -4.13
CA LEU A 60 -6.64 -14.08 -4.80
C LEU A 60 -5.51 -15.06 -4.47
N MET A 61 -4.27 -14.58 -4.41
CA MET A 61 -3.13 -15.40 -4.02
C MET A 61 -3.23 -15.87 -2.56
N ASN A 62 -3.63 -14.99 -1.64
CA ASN A 62 -3.81 -15.35 -0.23
C ASN A 62 -5.04 -16.23 0.02
N LEU A 63 -6.15 -16.02 -0.69
CA LEU A 63 -7.32 -16.91 -0.64
C LEU A 63 -6.99 -18.32 -1.16
N ARG A 64 -6.08 -18.43 -2.14
CA ARG A 64 -5.54 -19.73 -2.56
C ARG A 64 -4.75 -20.41 -1.47
N VAL A 65 -3.97 -19.64 -0.70
CA VAL A 65 -3.24 -20.12 0.47
C VAL A 65 -4.17 -20.58 1.60
N LEU A 66 -5.27 -19.88 1.79
CA LEU A 66 -6.30 -20.26 2.75
C LEU A 66 -7.13 -21.48 2.32
N GLY A 67 -7.05 -21.88 1.04
CA GLY A 67 -7.80 -22.99 0.48
C GLY A 67 -9.24 -22.63 0.10
N VAL A 68 -9.56 -21.34 -0.03
CA VAL A 68 -10.92 -20.86 -0.33
C VAL A 68 -11.16 -20.78 -1.84
N VAL A 69 -10.17 -20.33 -2.62
CA VAL A 69 -10.30 -20.09 -4.08
C VAL A 69 -9.13 -20.71 -4.84
N GLY A 70 -9.37 -21.23 -6.05
CA GLY A 70 -8.31 -21.66 -6.96
C GLY A 70 -7.59 -22.96 -6.55
N THR A 71 -8.19 -23.76 -5.66
CA THR A 71 -7.61 -25.01 -5.10
C THR A 71 -7.20 -26.02 -6.16
N GLY A 72 -7.84 -26.02 -7.34
CA GLY A 72 -7.48 -26.88 -8.48
C GLY A 72 -6.22 -26.48 -9.24
N ARG A 73 -5.49 -25.43 -8.83
CA ARG A 73 -4.22 -25.00 -9.46
C ARG A 73 -3.08 -24.99 -8.44
N THR A 74 -1.86 -25.31 -8.88
CA THR A 74 -0.68 -25.22 -8.03
C THR A 74 -0.39 -23.76 -7.61
N ILE A 75 0.29 -23.60 -6.48
CA ILE A 75 0.69 -22.27 -5.98
C ILE A 75 1.62 -21.58 -6.96
N GLU A 76 2.50 -22.34 -7.60
CA GLU A 76 3.44 -21.81 -8.61
C GLU A 76 2.68 -21.20 -9.81
N ARG A 77 1.69 -21.91 -10.35
CA ARG A 77 0.85 -21.38 -11.46
C ARG A 77 0.05 -20.15 -11.03
N THR A 78 -0.38 -20.11 -9.77
CA THR A 78 -1.08 -18.97 -9.19
C THR A 78 -0.14 -17.77 -9.07
N GLY A 79 1.05 -17.96 -8.52
CA GLY A 79 2.09 -16.94 -8.41
C GLY A 79 2.50 -16.37 -9.77
N LYS A 80 2.77 -17.21 -10.77
CA LYS A 80 3.09 -16.78 -12.14
C LYS A 80 2.03 -15.88 -12.77
N ARG A 81 0.76 -16.06 -12.39
CA ARG A 81 -0.35 -15.24 -12.90
C ARG A 81 -0.48 -13.90 -12.19
N TYR A 82 -0.34 -13.89 -10.86
CA TYR A 82 -0.69 -12.71 -10.04
C TYR A 82 0.52 -11.87 -9.63
N LEU A 83 1.72 -12.44 -9.49
CA LEU A 83 2.92 -11.68 -9.11
C LEU A 83 3.27 -10.55 -10.09
N PRO A 84 3.15 -10.70 -11.42
CA PRO A 84 3.42 -9.58 -12.34
C PRO A 84 2.50 -8.37 -12.08
N TRP A 85 1.23 -8.61 -11.76
CA TRP A 85 0.28 -7.55 -11.40
C TRP A 85 0.67 -6.86 -10.10
N VAL A 86 1.20 -7.62 -9.14
CA VAL A 86 1.69 -7.03 -7.87
C VAL A 86 2.90 -6.15 -8.11
N TRP A 87 3.87 -6.60 -8.93
CA TRP A 87 5.08 -5.82 -9.23
C TRP A 87 4.81 -4.57 -10.04
N TRP A 88 4.08 -4.68 -11.15
CA TRP A 88 3.71 -3.51 -11.95
C TRP A 88 2.80 -2.55 -11.18
N GLY A 89 1.85 -3.11 -10.42
CA GLY A 89 1.01 -2.35 -9.53
C GLY A 89 1.82 -1.56 -8.50
N PHE A 90 2.80 -2.19 -7.86
CA PHE A 90 3.69 -1.51 -6.92
C PHE A 90 4.44 -0.33 -7.54
N VAL A 91 5.01 -0.52 -8.74
CA VAL A 91 5.70 0.57 -9.47
C VAL A 91 4.76 1.75 -9.72
N ILE A 92 3.56 1.46 -10.23
CA ILE A 92 2.56 2.50 -10.52
C ILE A 92 2.09 3.19 -9.22
N LEU A 93 1.88 2.44 -8.13
CA LEU A 93 1.50 2.99 -6.82
C LEU A 93 2.56 3.94 -6.26
N VAL A 94 3.84 3.59 -6.41
CA VAL A 94 4.95 4.44 -5.98
C VAL A 94 4.98 5.73 -6.80
N ILE A 95 4.92 5.63 -8.13
CA ILE A 95 4.92 6.80 -9.02
C ILE A 95 3.74 7.73 -8.73
N THR A 96 2.53 7.17 -8.64
CA THR A 96 1.33 7.96 -8.36
C THR A 96 1.31 8.51 -6.94
N GLY A 97 1.84 7.77 -5.96
CA GLY A 97 2.01 8.25 -4.59
C GLY A 97 2.96 9.45 -4.50
N PHE A 98 4.09 9.39 -5.20
CA PHE A 98 4.97 10.56 -5.36
C PHE A 98 4.25 11.72 -6.04
N GLY A 99 3.48 11.44 -7.11
CA GLY A 99 2.64 12.44 -7.77
C GLY A 99 1.67 13.14 -6.81
N MET A 100 1.03 12.40 -5.91
CA MET A 100 0.14 12.96 -4.89
C MET A 100 0.89 13.83 -3.87
N ILE A 101 2.07 13.38 -3.40
CA ILE A 101 2.92 14.19 -2.51
C ILE A 101 3.33 15.48 -3.21
N THR A 102 3.69 15.43 -4.50
CA THR A 102 4.04 16.65 -5.25
C THR A 102 2.85 17.56 -5.51
N ALA A 103 1.63 17.02 -5.57
CA ALA A 103 0.41 17.77 -5.82
C ALA A 103 -0.05 18.57 -4.61
N GLU A 104 -0.01 17.96 -3.42
CA GLU A 104 -0.46 18.57 -2.17
C GLU A 104 0.55 18.27 -1.02
N PRO A 105 1.81 18.75 -1.11
CA PRO A 105 2.89 18.32 -0.23
C PRO A 105 2.64 18.64 1.24
N VAL A 106 2.08 19.81 1.55
CA VAL A 106 1.75 20.19 2.93
C VAL A 106 0.67 19.27 3.50
N ARG A 107 -0.36 18.95 2.69
CA ARG A 107 -1.46 18.08 3.10
C ARG A 107 -1.00 16.65 3.37
N GLU A 108 -0.08 16.13 2.58
CA GLU A 108 0.42 14.75 2.74
C GLU A 108 1.50 14.68 3.82
N LEU A 109 2.53 15.53 3.77
CA LEU A 109 3.71 15.40 4.64
C LEU A 109 3.47 15.85 6.09
N ILE A 110 2.55 16.81 6.31
CA ILE A 110 2.22 17.31 7.65
C ILE A 110 1.12 16.46 8.31
N ASN A 111 0.55 15.50 7.60
CA ASN A 111 -0.49 14.63 8.13
C ASN A 111 0.10 13.37 8.80
N PRO A 112 -0.10 13.16 10.10
CA PRO A 112 0.37 11.96 10.80
C PRO A 112 -0.10 10.64 10.18
N ILE A 113 -1.31 10.62 9.62
CA ILE A 113 -1.91 9.40 9.05
C ILE A 113 -1.15 8.98 7.80
N PHE A 114 -0.58 9.92 7.04
CA PHE A 114 0.31 9.61 5.95
C PHE A 114 1.53 8.81 6.44
N TRP A 115 2.19 9.26 7.52
CA TRP A 115 3.35 8.55 8.07
C TRP A 115 3.00 7.19 8.66
N ILE A 116 1.85 7.07 9.33
CA ILE A 116 1.33 5.77 9.80
C ILE A 116 1.10 4.83 8.61
N LYS A 117 0.46 5.31 7.55
CA LYS A 117 0.24 4.55 6.31
C LYS A 117 1.57 4.11 5.70
N MET A 118 2.58 4.97 5.66
CA MET A 118 3.91 4.65 5.12
C MET A 118 4.64 3.60 5.97
N GLY A 119 4.54 3.69 7.30
CA GLY A 119 5.07 2.68 8.21
C GLY A 119 4.40 1.31 8.01
N LEU A 120 3.06 1.28 7.93
CA LEU A 120 2.29 0.07 7.65
C LEU A 120 2.62 -0.51 6.27
N PHE A 121 2.79 0.34 5.27
CA PHE A 121 3.19 -0.06 3.92
C PHE A 121 4.57 -0.71 3.91
N LEU A 122 5.54 -0.14 4.62
CA LEU A 122 6.87 -0.74 4.76
C LEU A 122 6.78 -2.13 5.43
N VAL A 123 6.02 -2.24 6.51
CA VAL A 123 5.75 -3.53 7.17
C VAL A 123 5.09 -4.51 6.19
N ALA A 124 4.16 -4.05 5.35
CA ALA A 124 3.48 -4.90 4.37
C ALA A 124 4.42 -5.44 3.30
N VAL A 125 5.33 -4.60 2.79
CA VAL A 125 6.34 -5.02 1.81
C VAL A 125 7.28 -6.05 2.41
N ILE A 126 7.79 -5.80 3.62
CA ILE A 126 8.68 -6.73 4.32
C ILE A 126 7.97 -8.06 4.61
N ALA A 127 6.74 -7.99 5.15
CA ALA A 127 5.93 -9.16 5.45
C ALA A 127 5.60 -9.95 4.16
N ALA A 128 5.26 -9.28 3.07
CA ALA A 128 4.98 -9.92 1.79
C ALA A 128 6.21 -10.61 1.20
N ALA A 129 7.38 -9.97 1.25
CA ALA A 129 8.64 -10.58 0.80
C ALA A 129 8.96 -11.84 1.61
N TRP A 130 8.92 -11.75 2.94
CA TRP A 130 9.16 -12.89 3.82
C TRP A 130 8.14 -14.03 3.62
N PHE A 131 6.86 -13.67 3.44
CA PHE A 131 5.79 -14.60 3.18
C PHE A 131 5.95 -15.33 1.84
N GLN A 132 6.31 -14.61 0.76
CA GLN A 132 6.58 -15.23 -0.55
C GLN A 132 7.73 -16.24 -0.46
N HIS A 133 8.83 -15.89 0.21
CA HIS A 133 9.93 -16.83 0.43
C HIS A 133 9.50 -18.06 1.25
N SER A 134 8.68 -17.85 2.29
CA SER A 134 8.19 -18.94 3.15
C SER A 134 7.22 -19.88 2.41
N VAL A 135 6.33 -19.32 1.57
CA VAL A 135 5.40 -20.08 0.74
C VAL A 135 6.14 -20.86 -0.34
N ALA A 136 7.13 -20.25 -1.01
CA ALA A 136 7.92 -20.93 -2.05
C ALA A 136 8.71 -22.13 -1.48
N LYS A 137 9.31 -22.00 -0.30
CA LYS A 137 10.04 -23.11 0.34
C LYS A 137 9.12 -24.28 0.73
N LYS A 138 7.88 -24.01 1.10
CA LYS A 138 6.93 -25.01 1.61
C LYS A 138 5.91 -25.48 0.57
N SER A 139 5.93 -24.92 -0.65
CA SER A 139 4.94 -25.26 -1.68
C SER A 139 5.02 -26.72 -2.13
N MET A 140 6.23 -27.27 -2.26
CA MET A 140 6.43 -28.67 -2.65
C MET A 140 5.86 -29.66 -1.61
N SER A 141 6.01 -29.36 -0.31
CA SER A 141 5.42 -30.18 0.76
C SER A 141 3.90 -30.02 0.88
N TRP A 142 3.37 -28.83 0.54
CA TRP A 142 1.95 -28.52 0.63
C TRP A 142 1.16 -29.13 -0.53
N ASP A 143 1.68 -29.07 -1.77
CA ASP A 143 1.04 -29.74 -2.90
C ASP A 143 0.92 -31.27 -2.67
N ALA A 144 1.78 -31.87 -1.85
CA ALA A 144 1.68 -33.27 -1.42
C ALA A 144 0.72 -33.52 -0.22
N SER A 145 0.61 -32.59 0.74
CA SER A 145 -0.22 -32.76 1.95
C SER A 145 -1.65 -32.22 1.85
N GLY A 146 -1.96 -31.48 0.78
CA GLY A 146 -3.30 -30.95 0.49
C GLY A 146 -3.70 -29.68 1.28
N SER A 147 -2.95 -29.26 2.31
CA SER A 147 -3.26 -28.01 3.05
C SER A 147 -2.03 -27.27 3.59
N ALA A 148 -2.11 -25.93 3.58
CA ALA A 148 -1.06 -25.08 4.12
C ALA A 148 -1.04 -25.16 5.65
N SER A 149 0.16 -25.04 6.25
CA SER A 149 0.30 -24.97 7.71
C SER A 149 -0.44 -23.75 8.30
N ILE A 150 -0.89 -23.86 9.55
CA ILE A 150 -1.64 -22.80 10.25
C ILE A 150 -0.90 -21.46 10.22
N GLY A 151 0.43 -21.46 10.44
CA GLY A 151 1.23 -20.23 10.41
C GLY A 151 1.21 -19.51 9.05
N ILE A 152 1.20 -20.27 7.94
CA ILE A 152 1.07 -19.70 6.60
C ILE A 152 -0.34 -19.11 6.39
N LYS A 153 -1.38 -19.78 6.89
CA LYS A 153 -2.76 -19.26 6.82
C LYS A 153 -2.90 -17.96 7.62
N LEU A 154 -2.34 -17.90 8.83
CA LEU A 154 -2.32 -16.68 9.64
C LEU A 154 -1.57 -15.54 8.94
N GLY A 155 -0.42 -15.83 8.32
CA GLY A 155 0.31 -14.85 7.51
C GLY A 155 -0.52 -14.30 6.35
N ALA A 156 -1.27 -15.16 5.66
CA ALA A 156 -2.16 -14.75 4.57
C ALA A 156 -3.26 -13.78 5.05
N VAL A 157 -3.89 -14.09 6.18
CA VAL A 157 -4.90 -13.21 6.82
C VAL A 157 -4.28 -11.89 7.25
N ALA A 158 -3.10 -11.92 7.88
CA ALA A 158 -2.41 -10.72 8.33
C ALA A 158 -2.06 -9.78 7.17
N ILE A 159 -1.60 -10.31 6.03
CA ILE A 159 -1.33 -9.51 4.83
C ILE A 159 -2.62 -8.85 4.31
N ILE A 160 -3.72 -9.59 4.24
CA ILE A 160 -5.01 -9.04 3.80
C ILE A 160 -5.45 -7.91 4.74
N ALA A 161 -5.41 -8.15 6.05
CA ALA A 161 -5.80 -7.15 7.06
C ALA A 161 -4.92 -5.90 6.96
N LEU A 162 -3.61 -6.06 6.78
CA LEU A 162 -2.67 -4.95 6.66
C LEU A 162 -2.96 -4.09 5.43
N TRP A 163 -3.26 -4.70 4.28
CA TRP A 163 -3.69 -3.97 3.08
C TRP A 163 -4.99 -3.18 3.32
N LEU A 164 -5.97 -3.77 4.01
CA LEU A 164 -7.22 -3.09 4.37
C LEU A 164 -6.96 -1.87 5.24
N VAL A 165 -6.11 -1.98 6.26
CA VAL A 165 -5.75 -0.85 7.14
C VAL A 165 -5.03 0.24 6.35
N ILE A 166 -4.07 -0.11 5.47
CA ILE A 166 -3.38 0.87 4.61
C ILE A 166 -4.36 1.63 3.72
N MET A 167 -5.35 0.95 3.14
CA MET A 167 -6.39 1.58 2.32
C MET A 167 -7.29 2.50 3.15
N LEU A 168 -7.66 2.08 4.36
CA LEU A 168 -8.43 2.91 5.30
C LEU A 168 -7.65 4.18 5.68
N CYS A 169 -6.37 4.06 6.04
CA CYS A 169 -5.51 5.22 6.30
C CYS A 169 -5.45 6.15 5.09
N GLY A 170 -5.30 5.60 3.88
CA GLY A 170 -5.30 6.37 2.64
C GLY A 170 -6.56 7.22 2.45
N ARG A 171 -7.74 6.69 2.77
CA ARG A 171 -8.98 7.48 2.71
C ARG A 171 -9.07 8.51 3.84
N TRP A 172 -8.57 8.17 5.02
CA TRP A 172 -8.64 9.04 6.20
C TRP A 172 -7.74 10.29 6.10
N ILE A 173 -6.64 10.24 5.33
CA ILE A 173 -5.80 11.41 5.04
C ILE A 173 -6.63 12.58 4.51
N ALA A 174 -7.68 12.29 3.72
CA ALA A 174 -8.53 13.32 3.15
C ALA A 174 -9.42 14.06 4.17
N TYR A 175 -9.60 13.49 5.37
CA TYR A 175 -10.54 13.97 6.39
C TYR A 175 -9.86 14.36 7.71
N ALA A 176 -8.60 14.00 7.90
CA ALA A 176 -7.87 14.35 9.10
C ALA A 176 -7.63 15.87 9.13
N PRO A 177 -7.90 16.55 10.26
CA PRO A 177 -7.56 17.95 10.41
C PRO A 177 -6.04 18.12 10.39
N THR A 178 -5.55 18.99 9.51
CA THR A 178 -4.15 19.45 9.39
C THR A 178 -3.97 20.81 10.03
#